data_AF-A0A151T480-F1
#
_entry.id   AF-A0A151T480-F1
#
_cell.length_a   1.000
_cell.length_b   1.000
_cell.length_c   1.000
_cell.angle_alpha   90.00
_cell.angle_beta   90.00
_cell.angle_gamma   90.00
#
_symmetry.space_group_name_H-M   'P 1'
#
loop_
_entity.id
_entity.type
_entity.pdbx_description
1 polymer ?
#
loop_
_entity_poly.entity_id
_entity_poly.type
_entity_poly.pdbx_seq_one_letter_code
_entity_poly.pdbx_strand_id
1 'polypeptide(L)' 'MDKHFYAKFLTCEFWLEEVSFLGHVICCWSIVMDLSKVWVILRWETLSSISEIRSFLG' A
#
# COMPACT_ATOMS: atom_id res chain seq x y z
N MET A 1 -10.18 22.41 25.29
CA MET A 1 -8.76 22.32 24.88
C MET A 1 -8.78 21.84 23.44
N ASP A 2 -8.69 22.77 22.50
CA ASP A 2 -8.83 22.45 21.09
C ASP A 2 -7.54 21.81 20.58
N LYS A 3 -7.65 20.63 19.95
CA LYS A 3 -6.52 19.94 19.34
C LYS A 3 -6.42 20.39 17.88
N HIS A 4 -5.35 21.11 17.58
CA HIS A 4 -5.00 21.47 16.20
C HIS A 4 -4.06 20.42 15.61
N PHE A 5 -4.36 19.98 14.39
CA PHE A 5 -3.49 19.13 13.58
C PHE A 5 -2.82 19.98 12.49
N TYR A 6 -1.54 19.73 12.24
CA TYR A 6 -0.74 20.41 11.23
C TYR A 6 -0.09 19.38 10.31
N ALA A 7 -0.08 19.66 9.01
CA ALA A 7 0.64 18.88 8.01
C ALA A 7 1.87 19.66 7.52
N LYS A 8 2.93 18.94 7.15
CA LYS A 8 4.11 19.56 6.53
C LYS A 8 3.81 19.82 5.06
N PHE A 9 3.77 21.10 4.67
CA PHE A 9 3.46 21.49 3.29
C PHE A 9 4.35 20.83 2.24
N LEU A 10 5.65 20.69 2.53
CA LEU A 10 6.63 20.10 1.61
C LEU A 10 6.44 18.59 1.33
N THR A 11 5.69 17.88 2.17
CA THR A 11 5.40 16.45 2.00
C THR A 11 4.00 16.21 1.48
N CYS A 12 3.21 17.26 1.26
CA CYS A 12 1.85 17.13 0.76
C CYS A 12 1.85 17.12 -0.76
N GLU A 13 1.23 16.09 -1.32
CA GLU A 13 0.94 15.97 -2.74
C GLU A 13 -0.45 16.59 -2.99
N PHE A 14 -0.56 17.46 -4.00
CA PHE A 14 -1.81 18.17 -4.31
C PHE A 14 -2.12 18.12 -5.81
N TRP A 15 -3.41 17.98 -6.14
CA TRP A 15 -3.93 18.09 -7.51
C TRP A 15 -3.26 17.15 -8.53
N LEU A 16 -2.85 15.97 -8.09
CA LEU A 16 -2.29 14.94 -8.97
C LEU A 16 -3.38 13.98 -9.43
N GLU A 17 -3.28 13.50 -10.68
CA GLU A 17 -4.16 12.46 -11.23
C GLU A 17 -3.89 11.09 -10.59
N GLU A 18 -2.65 10.87 -10.14
CA GLU A 18 -2.21 9.68 -9.40
C GLU A 18 -1.34 10.08 -8.20
N VAL A 19 -1.53 9.42 -7.06
CA VAL A 19 -0.73 9.61 -5.84
C VAL A 19 -0.26 8.29 -5.26
N SER A 20 0.95 8.27 -4.70
CA SER A 20 1.49 7.10 -4.01
C SER A 20 1.20 7.21 -2.51
N PHE A 21 0.28 6.40 -2.00
CA PHE A 21 -0.13 6.44 -0.60
C PHE A 21 -0.09 5.04 0.03
N LEU A 22 0.62 4.89 1.15
CA LEU A 22 0.77 3.62 1.89
C LEU A 22 1.22 2.43 1.03
N GLY A 23 2.04 2.66 -0.01
CA GLY A 23 2.49 1.61 -0.92
C GLY A 23 1.42 1.15 -1.91
N HIS A 24 0.49 2.04 -2.26
CA HIS A 24 -0.49 1.89 -3.32
C HIS A 24 -0.46 3.11 -4.23
N VAL A 25 -0.78 2.92 -5.51
CA VAL A 25 -1.03 4.03 -6.44
C VAL A 25 -2.55 4.22 -6.50
N ILE A 26 -2.99 5.42 -6.15
CA ILE A 26 -4.40 5.82 -6.17
C ILE A 26 -4.58 6.73 -7.38
N CYS A 27 -5.47 6.37 -8.30
CA CYS A 27 -5.87 7.19 -9.44
C CYS A 27 -7.38 7.47 -9.41
N CYS A 28 -7.85 8.44 -10.20
CA CYS A 28 -9.26 8.84 -10.19
C CYS A 28 -10.24 7.71 -10.59
N TRP A 29 -9.76 6.68 -11.27
CA TRP A 29 -10.57 5.55 -11.74
C TRP A 29 -10.46 4.31 -10.85
N SER A 30 -9.38 4.17 -10.05
CA SER A 30 -9.14 2.95 -9.25
C SER A 30 -8.02 3.10 -8.23
N ILE A 31 -8.06 2.26 -7.19
CA ILE A 31 -6.86 1.96 -6.38
C ILE A 31 -6.17 0.79 -7.08
N VAL A 32 -5.06 1.07 -7.76
CA VAL A 32 -4.30 0.01 -8.44
C VAL A 32 -3.39 -0.64 -7.40
N MET A 33 -3.57 -1.95 -7.19
CA MET A 33 -2.64 -2.71 -6.37
C MET A 33 -1.29 -2.73 -7.07
N ASP A 34 -0.23 -2.40 -6.33
CA ASP A 34 1.14 -2.47 -6.84
C ASP A 34 1.39 -3.86 -7.46
N LEU A 35 1.70 -3.88 -8.76
CA LEU A 35 1.98 -5.09 -9.51
C LEU A 35 3.12 -5.90 -8.87
N SER A 36 4.01 -5.25 -8.12
CA SER A 36 5.06 -5.92 -7.34
C SER A 36 4.47 -6.86 -6.28
N LYS A 37 3.38 -6.48 -5.61
CA LYS A 37 2.66 -7.34 -4.65
C LYS A 37 2.00 -8.55 -5.35
N VAL A 38 1.42 -8.34 -6.53
CA VAL A 38 0.84 -9.43 -7.34
C VAL A 38 1.93 -10.42 -7.76
N TRP A 39 3.08 -9.91 -8.22
CA TRP A 39 4.21 -10.73 -8.65
C TRP A 39 4.80 -11.58 -7.52
N VAL A 40 4.86 -11.06 -6.30
CA VAL A 40 5.30 -11.82 -5.12
C VAL A 40 4.39 -13.01 -4.86
N ILE A 41 3.07 -12.84 -4.97
CA ILE A 41 2.10 -13.94 -4.79
C ILE A 41 2.22 -14.96 -5.94
N LEU A 42 2.36 -14.49 -7.19
CA LEU A 42 2.44 -15.35 -8.37
C LEU A 42 3.73 -16.18 -8.44
N ARG A 43 4.86 -15.65 -7.95
CA ARG A 43 6.16 -16.35 -7.93
C ARG A 43 6.39 -17.17 -6.67
N TRP A 44 5.42 -17.23 -5.78
CA TRP A 44 5.58 -17.84 -4.48
C TRP A 44 5.63 -19.37 -4.60
N GLU A 45 6.66 -19.99 -4.02
CA GLU A 45 6.73 -21.46 -3.87
C GLU A 45 5.82 -21.92 -2.73
N THR A 46 5.09 -23.01 -2.91
CA THR A 46 4.11 -23.50 -1.93
C THR A 46 4.70 -23.56 -0.52
N LEU A 47 4.15 -22.74 0.40
CA LEU A 47 4.56 -22.73 1.80
C LEU A 47 4.27 -24.09 2.42
N SER A 48 5.30 -24.71 3.02
CA SER A 48 5.18 -26.04 3.62
C SER A 48 4.99 -25.98 5.13
N SER A 49 5.27 -24.83 5.76
CA SER A 49 5.16 -24.64 7.21
C SER A 49 3.92 -23.87 7.61
N ILE A 50 3.23 -24.35 8.65
CA ILE A 50 2.09 -23.67 9.28
C ILE A 50 2.47 -22.26 9.77
N SER A 51 3.72 -22.06 10.23
CA SER A 51 4.18 -20.75 10.69
C SER A 51 4.27 -19.75 9.54
N GLU A 52 4.80 -20.16 8.40
CA GLU A 52 4.91 -19.31 7.21
C GLU A 52 3.53 -18.99 6.64
N ILE A 53 2.64 -19.99 6.57
CA ILE A 53 1.26 -19.81 6.11
C ILE A 53 0.52 -18.78 6.97
N ARG A 54 0.67 -18.86 8.31
CA ARG A 54 0.03 -17.91 9.23
C ARG A 54 0.58 -16.50 9.07
N SER A 55 1.90 -16.32 9.01
CA SER A 55 2.50 -15.00 8.80
C SER A 55 2.12 -14.37 7.46
N PHE A 56 1.90 -15.19 6.43
CA PHE A 56 1.46 -14.72 5.11
C PHE A 56 -0.01 -14.26 5.11
N LEU A 57 -0.89 -14.96 5.81
CA LEU A 57 -2.32 -14.63 5.86
C LEU A 57 -2.64 -13.44 6.78
N GLY A 58 -1.77 -13.16 7.76
CA GLY A 58 -1.95 -12.09 8.75
C GLY A 58 -2.45 -12.61 10.09
#